data_AF-A0A7Y2ZP86-F1
#
_entry.id   AF-A0A7Y2ZP86-F1
#
_cell.length_a   1.000
_cell.length_b   1.000
_cell.length_c   1.000
_cell.angle_alpha   90.00
_cell.angle_beta   90.00
_cell.angle_gamma   90.00
#
_symmetry.space_group_name_H-M   'P 1'
#
loop_
_entity.id
_entity.type
_entity.pdbx_description
1 polymer ?
#
loop_
_entity_poly.entity_id
_entity_poly.type
_entity_poly.pdbx_seq_one_letter_code
_entity_poly.pdbx_strand_id
1 'polypeptide(L)'
;YEETISYGMIGWVVPHSIYPGGYHCDPKLPLPFMSIASQKNFIAVYHMGIYASKDLMDWFTSEYPKHCSRKLDLGKSCIRLKKIEEIPYDLIGELSSKISVDKWIDIYESNVKR
;
A
#
# COMPACT_ATOMS: atom_id res chain seq x y z
N TYR A 1 -6.04 -4.14 10.03
CA TYR A 1 -5.97 -4.85 8.75
C TYR A 1 -5.82 -6.34 9.00
N GLU A 2 -6.27 -7.18 8.07
CA GLU A 2 -6.13 -8.64 8.10
C GLU A 2 -5.21 -9.10 6.97
N GLU A 3 -4.33 -10.06 7.24
CA GLU A 3 -3.44 -10.67 6.24
C GLU A 3 -4.18 -11.73 5.42
N THR A 4 -4.02 -11.69 4.10
CA THR A 4 -4.65 -12.65 3.19
C THR A 4 -3.81 -12.85 1.93
N ILE A 5 -4.13 -13.88 1.15
CA ILE A 5 -3.65 -13.99 -0.23
C ILE A 5 -4.62 -13.26 -1.14
N SER A 6 -4.18 -12.12 -1.69
CA SER A 6 -4.96 -11.31 -2.62
C SER A 6 -4.28 -11.30 -3.99
N TYR A 7 -4.99 -11.72 -5.04
CA TYR A 7 -4.45 -11.85 -6.40
C TYR A 7 -3.13 -12.64 -6.49
N GLY A 8 -2.97 -13.68 -5.66
CA GLY A 8 -1.76 -14.51 -5.61
C GLY A 8 -0.56 -13.86 -4.90
N MET A 9 -0.78 -12.75 -4.20
CA MET A 9 0.24 -11.99 -3.45
C MET A 9 -0.14 -11.96 -1.97
N ILE A 10 0.84 -11.83 -1.08
CA ILE A 10 0.56 -11.54 0.34
C ILE A 10 0.03 -10.12 0.41
N GLY A 11 -1.15 -9.94 1.02
CA GLY A 11 -1.83 -8.67 1.11
C GLY A 11 -2.44 -8.41 2.48
N TRP A 12 -2.60 -7.13 2.80
CA TRP A 12 -3.32 -6.65 3.95
C TRP A 12 -4.56 -5.91 3.48
N VAL A 13 -5.70 -6.30 4.03
CA VAL A 13 -7.03 -5.84 3.61
C VAL A 13 -7.84 -5.38 4.80
N VAL A 14 -8.91 -4.62 4.53
CA VAL A 14 -9.98 -4.38 5.50
C VAL A 14 -11.06 -5.45 5.25
N PRO A 15 -11.31 -6.35 6.22
CA PRO A 15 -12.27 -7.43 6.03
C PRO A 15 -13.71 -6.90 5.98
N HIS A 16 -14.61 -7.66 5.35
CA HIS A 16 -16.03 -7.29 5.25
C HIS A 16 -16.75 -7.15 6.59
N SER A 17 -16.23 -7.79 7.65
CA SER A 17 -16.73 -7.62 9.01
C SER A 17 -16.58 -6.19 9.52
N ILE A 18 -15.60 -5.43 9.01
CA ILE A 18 -15.38 -4.01 9.33
C ILE A 18 -15.99 -3.12 8.24
N TYR A 19 -15.78 -3.45 6.97
CA TYR A 19 -16.28 -2.67 5.83
C TYR A 19 -17.07 -3.55 4.85
N PRO A 20 -18.41 -3.66 5.03
CA PRO A 20 -19.25 -4.54 4.22
C PRO A 20 -19.29 -4.19 2.73
N GLY A 21 -18.98 -2.93 2.36
CA GLY A 21 -19.00 -2.46 0.97
C GLY A 21 -17.92 -3.08 0.07
N GLY A 22 -16.84 -3.58 0.66
CA GLY A 22 -15.76 -4.24 -0.08
C GLY A 22 -15.11 -3.38 -1.17
N TYR A 23 -14.39 -4.02 -2.09
CA TYR A 23 -13.75 -3.33 -3.20
C TYR A 23 -14.76 -2.93 -4.28
N HIS A 24 -14.61 -1.76 -4.90
CA HIS A 24 -15.63 -1.14 -5.73
C HIS A 24 -15.78 -1.82 -7.10
N CYS A 25 -14.70 -2.41 -7.62
CA CYS A 25 -14.78 -3.19 -8.86
C CYS A 25 -15.42 -4.56 -8.64
N ASP A 26 -15.23 -5.15 -7.45
CA ASP A 26 -15.83 -6.43 -7.06
C ASP A 26 -16.10 -6.42 -5.55
N PRO A 27 -17.34 -6.12 -5.12
CA PRO A 27 -17.70 -6.02 -3.72
C PRO A 27 -17.52 -7.32 -2.92
N LYS A 28 -17.37 -8.47 -3.60
CA LYS A 28 -17.05 -9.76 -2.95
C LYS A 28 -15.62 -9.78 -2.43
N LEU A 29 -14.74 -8.92 -2.94
CA LEU A 29 -13.38 -8.78 -2.44
C LEU A 29 -13.35 -7.79 -1.27
N PRO A 30 -12.55 -8.08 -0.23
CA PRO A 30 -12.33 -7.13 0.86
C PRO A 30 -11.61 -5.88 0.33
N LEU A 31 -11.69 -4.77 1.06
CA LEU A 31 -11.08 -3.52 0.63
C LEU A 31 -9.54 -3.63 0.73
N PRO A 32 -8.80 -3.57 -0.41
CA PRO A 32 -7.35 -3.71 -0.39
C PRO A 32 -6.66 -2.50 0.25
N PHE A 33 -5.57 -2.73 0.97
CA PHE A 33 -4.75 -1.67 1.55
C PHE A 33 -3.28 -1.77 1.11
N MET A 34 -2.65 -2.93 1.31
CA MET A 34 -1.24 -3.13 0.99
C MET A 34 -1.02 -4.54 0.43
N SER A 35 0.02 -4.75 -0.38
CA SER A 35 0.46 -6.09 -0.79
C SER A 35 1.95 -6.13 -1.09
N ILE A 36 2.56 -7.31 -0.99
CA ILE A 36 3.93 -7.56 -1.40
C ILE A 36 3.98 -8.68 -2.44
N ALA A 37 4.80 -8.49 -3.47
CA ALA A 37 4.94 -9.44 -4.56
C ALA A 37 6.39 -9.62 -4.98
N SER A 38 6.79 -10.87 -5.20
CA SER A 38 8.03 -11.18 -5.90
C SER A 38 7.81 -11.09 -7.40
N GLN A 39 8.49 -10.17 -8.06
CA GLN A 39 8.48 -10.01 -9.51
C GLN A 39 9.86 -10.40 -10.06
N LYS A 40 9.92 -10.72 -11.36
CA LYS A 40 11.14 -11.27 -12.02
C LYS A 40 12.44 -10.53 -11.68
N ASN A 41 12.39 -9.20 -11.50
CA ASN A 41 13.58 -8.35 -11.29
C ASN A 41 13.52 -7.47 -10.02
N PHE A 42 12.45 -7.56 -9.23
CA PHE A 42 12.25 -6.69 -8.06
C PHE A 42 11.18 -7.25 -7.13
N ILE A 43 11.22 -6.84 -5.87
CA ILE A 43 10.11 -6.96 -4.93
C ILE A 43 9.24 -5.72 -5.08
N ALA A 44 7.94 -5.93 -5.25
CA ALA A 44 6.96 -4.86 -5.35
C ALA A 44 6.23 -4.70 -4.02
N VAL A 45 6.22 -3.48 -3.48
CA VAL A 45 5.39 -3.11 -2.33
C VAL A 45 4.25 -2.24 -2.86
N TYR A 46 3.06 -2.82 -2.90
CA TYR A 46 1.82 -2.12 -3.23
C TYR A 46 1.29 -1.47 -1.95
N HIS A 47 1.07 -0.16 -1.97
CA HIS A 47 0.49 0.56 -0.83
C HIS A 47 -0.55 1.55 -1.34
N MET A 48 -1.84 1.18 -1.26
CA MET A 48 -2.92 1.95 -1.86
C MET A 48 -3.03 3.36 -1.26
N GLY A 49 -2.74 3.49 0.03
CA GLY A 49 -2.76 4.76 0.74
C GLY A 49 -1.78 5.81 0.17
N ILE A 50 -0.63 5.39 -0.37
CA ILE A 50 0.35 6.34 -0.94
C ILE A 50 -0.24 7.03 -2.16
N TYR A 51 -1.00 6.29 -2.98
CA TYR A 51 -1.54 6.81 -4.22
C TYR A 51 -2.87 7.54 -4.02
N ALA A 52 -3.56 7.27 -2.91
CA ALA A 52 -4.85 7.89 -2.59
C ALA A 52 -4.72 9.13 -1.68
N SER A 53 -3.55 9.38 -1.08
CA SER A 53 -3.30 10.55 -0.21
C SER A 53 -2.05 11.30 -0.68
N LYS A 54 -2.25 12.55 -1.16
CA LYS A 54 -1.16 13.42 -1.60
C LYS A 54 -0.17 13.70 -0.46
N ASP A 55 -0.66 13.98 0.74
CA ASP A 55 0.18 14.28 1.90
C ASP A 55 1.09 13.09 2.26
N LEU A 56 0.55 11.86 2.15
CA LEU A 56 1.35 10.66 2.41
C LEU A 56 2.40 10.43 1.33
N MET A 57 2.07 10.65 0.06
CA MET A 57 3.03 10.59 -1.06
C MET A 57 4.15 11.62 -0.89
N ASP A 58 3.81 12.86 -0.55
CA ASP A 58 4.76 13.94 -0.38
C ASP A 58 5.70 13.65 0.80
N TRP A 59 5.15 13.21 1.93
CA TRP A 59 5.94 12.75 3.07
C TRP A 59 6.89 11.63 2.66
N PHE A 60 6.38 10.55 2.05
CA PHE A 60 7.19 9.39 1.70
C PHE A 60 8.30 9.75 0.72
N THR A 61 8.02 10.59 -0.27
CA THR A 61 9.02 11.08 -1.24
C THR A 61 10.11 11.91 -0.57
N SER A 62 9.75 12.73 0.42
CA SER A 62 10.71 13.53 1.19
C SER A 62 11.53 12.71 2.19
N GLU A 63 10.94 11.63 2.71
CA GLU A 63 11.56 10.79 3.73
C GLU A 63 12.47 9.73 3.13
N TYR A 64 12.09 9.14 1.99
CA TYR A 64 12.83 8.07 1.31
C TYR A 64 14.34 8.32 1.14
N PRO A 65 14.84 9.49 0.67
CA PRO A 65 16.28 9.70 0.50
C PRO A 65 17.08 9.74 1.81
N LYS A 66 16.43 9.84 2.97
CA LYS A 66 17.08 9.76 4.29
C LYS A 66 17.38 8.32 4.71
N HIS A 67 16.62 7.36 4.16
CA HIS A 67 16.72 5.94 4.48
C HIS A 67 17.37 5.13 3.35
N CYS A 68 17.34 5.65 2.12
CA CYS A 68 17.76 4.96 0.92
C CYS A 68 18.80 5.76 0.14
N SER A 69 19.88 5.10 -0.29
CA SER A 69 20.87 5.68 -1.21
C SER A 69 20.40 5.70 -2.67
N ARG A 70 19.49 4.79 -3.04
CA ARG A 70 18.94 4.71 -4.39
C ARG A 70 17.77 5.66 -4.57
N LYS A 71 17.56 6.09 -5.81
CA LYS A 71 16.35 6.83 -6.20
C LYS A 71 15.10 5.98 -6.00
N LEU A 72 14.04 6.61 -5.48
CA LEU A 72 12.71 6.01 -5.37
C LEU A 72 12.19 5.60 -6.76
N ASP A 73 11.83 4.31 -6.93
CA ASP A 73 11.28 3.73 -8.16
C ASP A 73 9.79 3.40 -7.94
N LEU A 74 8.91 4.25 -8.49
CA LEU A 74 7.46 4.09 -8.43
C LEU A 74 6.92 3.50 -9.74
N GLY A 75 6.18 2.39 -9.61
CA GLY A 75 5.29 1.89 -10.63
C GLY A 75 3.90 2.52 -10.57
N LYS A 76 2.95 1.95 -11.32
CA LYS A 76 1.55 2.43 -11.36
C LYS A 76 0.85 2.40 -9.99
N SER A 77 1.23 1.48 -9.11
CA SER A 77 0.65 1.35 -7.76
C SER A 77 1.60 0.66 -6.77
N CYS A 78 2.91 0.64 -7.06
CA CYS A 78 3.89 -0.03 -6.22
C CYS A 78 5.23 0.69 -6.16
N ILE A 79 5.92 0.51 -5.05
CA ILE A 79 7.34 0.83 -4.87
C ILE A 79 8.14 -0.41 -5.30
N ARG A 80 9.17 -0.24 -6.14
CA ARG A 80 9.98 -1.35 -6.67
C ARG A 80 11.35 -1.37 -6.00
N LEU A 81 11.66 -2.50 -5.37
CA LEU A 81 12.89 -2.71 -4.62
C LEU A 81 13.68 -3.85 -5.27
N LYS A 82 14.85 -3.53 -5.82
CA LYS A 82 15.65 -4.50 -6.61
C LYS A 82 16.59 -5.35 -5.78
N LYS A 83 17.03 -4.83 -4.64
CA LYS A 83 18.01 -5.46 -3.76
C LYS A 83 17.39 -5.63 -2.39
N ILE A 84 17.48 -6.84 -1.86
CA ILE A 84 16.88 -7.20 -0.57
C ILE A 84 17.64 -6.52 0.56
N GLU A 85 18.97 -6.44 0.45
CA GLU A 85 19.82 -5.81 1.47
C GLU A 85 19.64 -4.28 1.57
N GLU A 86 18.99 -3.66 0.60
CA GLU A 86 18.72 -2.21 0.56
C GLU A 86 17.24 -1.89 0.81
N ILE A 87 16.42 -2.87 1.23
CA ILE A 87 15.00 -2.62 1.55
C ILE A 87 14.91 -1.80 2.85
N PRO A 88 14.27 -0.62 2.83
CA PRO A 88 14.12 0.20 4.02
C PRO A 88 12.94 -0.31 4.86
N TYR A 89 13.10 -1.45 5.55
CA TYR A 89 12.04 -2.10 6.32
C TYR A 89 11.39 -1.17 7.35
N ASP A 90 12.18 -0.39 8.07
CA ASP A 90 11.68 0.55 9.09
C ASP A 90 10.81 1.64 8.46
N LEU A 91 11.23 2.21 7.31
CA LEU A 91 10.44 3.21 6.59
C LEU A 91 9.13 2.63 6.03
N ILE A 92 9.16 1.38 5.54
CA ILE A 92 7.95 0.69 5.08
C ILE A 92 7.01 0.42 6.26
N GLY A 93 7.56 0.01 7.42
CA GLY A 93 6.78 -0.17 8.65
C GLY A 93 6.13 1.13 9.12
N GLU A 94 6.89 2.24 9.11
CA GLU A 94 6.34 3.56 9.44
C GLU A 94 5.24 3.94 8.45
N LEU A 95 5.49 3.79 7.15
CA LEU A 95 4.50 4.04 6.10
C LEU A 95 3.19 3.27 6.36
N SER A 96 3.28 1.96 6.61
CA SER A 96 2.13 1.10 6.87
C SER A 96 1.35 1.49 8.13
N SER A 97 2.00 2.15 9.09
CA SER A 97 1.37 2.61 10.33
C SER A 97 0.63 3.95 10.22
N LYS A 98 0.88 4.73 9.16
CA LYS A 98 0.36 6.11 9.04
C LYS A 98 -1.12 6.21 8.72
N ILE A 99 -1.75 5.13 8.27
CA ILE A 99 -3.16 5.09 7.93
C ILE A 99 -3.85 4.05 8.80
N SER A 100 -4.82 4.49 9.60
CA SER A 100 -5.75 3.61 10.31
C SER A 100 -6.80 3.04 9.36
N VAL A 101 -7.46 1.97 9.77
CA VAL A 101 -8.54 1.34 8.99
C VAL A 101 -9.65 2.35 8.67
N ASP A 102 -10.12 3.12 9.65
CA ASP A 102 -11.19 4.12 9.46
C ASP A 102 -10.77 5.20 8.46
N LYS A 103 -9.56 5.76 8.64
CA LYS A 103 -9.01 6.75 7.73
C LYS A 103 -8.85 6.20 6.31
N TRP A 104 -8.50 4.92 6.18
CA TRP A 104 -8.42 4.29 4.87
C TRP A 104 -9.78 4.18 4.19
N ILE A 105 -10.83 3.79 4.94
CA ILE A 105 -12.20 3.74 4.43
C ILE A 105 -12.65 5.14 3.99
N ASP A 106 -12.42 6.17 4.79
CA ASP A 106 -12.80 7.56 4.46
C ASP A 106 -12.14 8.04 3.16
N ILE A 107 -10.81 7.85 3.06
CA ILE A 107 -10.05 8.19 1.85
C ILE A 107 -10.62 7.41 0.66
N TYR A 108 -10.86 6.12 0.83
CA TYR A 108 -11.34 5.26 -0.24
C TYR A 108 -12.73 5.69 -0.75
N GLU A 109 -13.70 5.91 0.15
CA GLU A 109 -15.04 6.33 -0.23
C GLU A 109 -15.04 7.68 -0.93
N SER A 110 -14.24 8.65 -0.46
CA SER A 110 -14.14 9.98 -1.08
C SER A 110 -13.58 9.96 -2.52
N ASN A 111 -12.77 8.94 -2.85
CA ASN A 111 -12.21 8.77 -4.19
C ASN A 111 -13.14 8.00 -5.14
N VAL A 112 -14.00 7.12 -4.61
CA VAL A 112 -14.88 6.25 -5.42
C VAL A 112 -16.28 6.86 -5.62
N LYS A 113 -16.89 7.46 -4.59
CA LYS A 113 -18.27 7.97 -4.63
C LYS A 113 -18.37 9.39 -5.23
N ARG A 114 -17.73 9.63 -6.38
CA ARG A 114 -17.90 10.89 -7.14
C ARG A 114 -19.31 11.03 -7.70
#